data_AF-A0A972DFJ8-F1
#
_entry.id   AF-A0A972DFJ8-F1
#
_cell.length_a   1.000
_cell.length_b   1.000
_cell.length_c   1.000
_cell.angle_alpha   90.00
_cell.angle_beta   90.00
_cell.angle_gamma   90.00
#
_symmetry.space_group_name_H-M   'P 1'
#
loop_
_entity.id
_entity.type
_entity.pdbx_description
1 polymer ?
#
loop_
_entity_poly.entity_id
_entity_poly.type
_entity_poly.pdbx_seq_one_letter_code
_entity_poly.pdbx_strand_id
1 'polypeptide(L)'
;MSFEDKVPESWIKGPLKEVPVVLRDDGFTQFFVVERMTKEVLEKRCIDFLADTKVSIKEWGLGPGSVFTFDTKVGETFGSRLTQKQLDMLREGDRRVHRSVKEMIEKGHDPLEVAVNRCHELGLKIWARLEMNHEYPPPDENNWLWVGLVGEFNKKHPEYRLPNSVNLDFSIQAVRDFKLAILREAALKGVDGISMDFAVYPPFVKNPKEDYPVMTEFVAKVREMTKEIGNKENRKIALIVRVPINYEDIGLDWKTWVDQGLIDVIVPTVVRLRDIFDVPIEQFIQYTRGTGCKVFGCIRPYLGYIDSDSRPEDDKTGVVRYDRDMTDEMFYAKAFLLLRAGVDGIQLATGSGDCDPETDNWKKKTDAWKPIYSDAGSPDILVKKNKDYVFNRKGQLPLVLSKDQKNTGVVNVRIADDIQELMKEKTQLRVVLVLFCRGLEEGEKLNIQVNDNSPWSLTAEHFKGKDLPIEITKEAVKEQTYFSKDWWKKGMHEIDVPSDPWILGNNRITMSLENGKNDLIVTDMDVKLFFE
;
A
#
# COMPACT_ATOMS: atom_id res chain seq x y z
N MET A 1 -16.27 -3.61 -14.08
CA MET A 1 -16.88 -2.28 -14.26
C MET A 1 -16.69 -1.92 -15.72
N SER A 2 -17.72 -1.51 -16.43
CA SER A 2 -17.55 -0.91 -17.75
C SER A 2 -16.67 0.32 -17.58
N PHE A 3 -15.57 0.40 -18.34
CA PHE A 3 -14.86 1.65 -18.53
C PHE A 3 -15.80 2.55 -19.34
N GLU A 4 -16.62 3.35 -18.67
CA GLU A 4 -17.36 4.41 -19.35
C GLU A 4 -16.34 5.52 -19.68
N ASP A 5 -16.40 6.05 -20.90
CA ASP A 5 -15.54 7.15 -21.41
C ASP A 5 -15.79 8.50 -20.68
N LYS A 6 -16.40 8.48 -19.50
CA LYS A 6 -16.75 9.66 -18.72
C LYS A 6 -15.74 9.86 -17.60
N VAL A 7 -15.14 11.04 -17.57
CA VAL A 7 -14.38 11.54 -16.42
C VAL A 7 -15.26 11.41 -15.17
N PRO A 8 -14.76 10.83 -14.06
CA PRO A 8 -15.56 10.73 -12.85
C PRO A 8 -16.09 12.09 -12.42
N GLU A 9 -17.38 12.19 -12.11
CA GLU A 9 -18.02 13.46 -11.75
C GLU A 9 -17.33 14.14 -10.56
N SER A 10 -16.74 13.35 -9.64
CA SER A 10 -15.93 13.84 -8.53
C SER A 10 -14.72 14.67 -8.97
N TRP A 11 -14.12 14.37 -10.12
CA TRP A 11 -12.94 15.05 -10.63
C TRP A 11 -13.26 16.41 -11.25
N ILE A 12 -14.50 16.59 -11.75
CA ILE A 12 -14.95 17.81 -12.43
C ILE A 12 -15.57 18.79 -11.43
N LYS A 13 -16.38 18.31 -10.48
CA LYS A 13 -17.24 19.18 -9.65
C LYS A 13 -16.57 19.70 -8.37
N GLY A 14 -15.39 19.19 -7.99
CA GLY A 14 -14.70 19.60 -6.77
C GLY A 14 -13.40 20.35 -7.06
N PRO A 15 -13.11 21.48 -6.39
CA PRO A 15 -11.78 22.08 -6.47
C PRO A 15 -10.76 21.12 -5.86
N LEU A 16 -9.58 21.06 -6.45
CA LEU A 16 -8.42 20.44 -5.81
C LEU A 16 -8.14 21.19 -4.50
N LYS A 17 -7.97 20.45 -3.41
CA LYS A 17 -7.72 21.02 -2.07
C LYS A 17 -6.48 20.39 -1.47
N GLU A 18 -5.74 21.17 -0.68
CA GLU A 18 -4.71 20.60 0.18
C GLU A 18 -5.35 19.66 1.21
N VAL A 19 -4.68 18.54 1.48
CA VAL A 19 -5.15 17.52 2.43
C VAL A 19 -4.02 17.06 3.36
N PRO A 20 -4.34 16.66 4.60
CA PRO A 20 -3.33 16.12 5.52
C PRO A 20 -2.68 14.83 4.97
N VAL A 21 -1.39 14.70 5.24
CA VAL A 21 -0.62 13.47 4.97
C VAL A 21 -0.45 12.68 6.27
N VAL A 22 -0.72 11.37 6.18
CA VAL A 22 -0.50 10.39 7.24
C VAL A 22 0.69 9.51 6.85
N LEU A 23 1.67 9.36 7.73
CA LEU A 23 2.74 8.37 7.53
C LEU A 23 2.45 7.13 8.37
N ARG A 24 2.22 6.01 7.69
CA ARG A 24 1.95 4.69 8.30
C ARG A 24 3.19 3.82 8.25
N ASP A 25 3.60 3.26 9.39
CA ASP A 25 4.61 2.20 9.47
C ASP A 25 3.97 0.84 9.78
N ASP A 26 4.69 -0.27 9.55
CA ASP A 26 4.19 -1.62 9.80
C ASP A 26 4.24 -2.05 11.29
N GLY A 27 4.88 -1.28 12.16
CA GLY A 27 5.05 -1.60 13.57
C GLY A 27 6.20 -2.54 13.91
N PHE A 28 7.02 -2.92 12.93
CA PHE A 28 8.09 -3.91 13.10
C PHE A 28 9.42 -3.44 12.47
N THR A 29 9.35 -2.93 11.24
CA THR A 29 10.52 -2.51 10.45
C THR A 29 11.37 -1.47 11.15
N GLN A 30 10.77 -0.50 11.87
CA GLN A 30 11.55 0.53 12.57
C GLN A 30 12.55 -0.07 13.58
N PHE A 31 12.25 -1.24 14.15
CA PHE A 31 13.13 -1.95 15.08
C PHE A 31 14.05 -2.95 14.39
N PHE A 32 13.62 -3.54 13.27
CA PHE A 32 14.32 -4.62 12.57
C PHE A 32 15.68 -4.17 12.02
N VAL A 33 15.77 -2.91 11.64
CA VAL A 33 16.83 -2.35 10.77
C VAL A 33 17.85 -1.55 11.56
N VAL A 34 17.64 -1.43 12.87
CA VAL A 34 18.49 -0.67 13.78
C VAL A 34 19.21 -1.67 14.67
N GLU A 35 20.54 -1.53 14.79
CA GLU A 35 21.34 -2.42 15.64
C GLU A 35 20.85 -2.41 17.10
N ARG A 36 20.51 -1.22 17.59
CA ARG A 36 19.94 -1.01 18.92
C ARG A 36 18.97 0.18 18.96
N MET A 37 17.72 -0.06 19.35
CA MET A 37 16.76 1.01 19.59
C MET A 37 16.86 1.52 21.04
N THR A 38 17.07 2.83 21.21
CA THR A 38 16.86 3.55 22.47
C THR A 38 15.71 4.54 22.32
N LYS A 39 15.28 5.17 23.41
CA LYS A 39 14.30 6.26 23.38
C LYS A 39 14.71 7.34 22.37
N GLU A 40 15.93 7.85 22.48
CA GLU A 40 16.46 8.94 21.65
C GLU A 40 16.55 8.53 20.18
N VAL A 41 16.92 7.27 19.91
CA VAL A 41 16.97 6.74 18.54
C VAL A 41 15.55 6.61 17.97
N LEU A 42 14.58 6.16 18.77
CA LEU A 42 13.18 6.07 18.35
C LEU A 42 12.63 7.46 18.02
N GLU A 43 12.80 8.43 18.91
CA GLU A 43 12.35 9.81 18.71
C GLU A 43 12.96 10.40 17.43
N LYS A 44 14.29 10.39 17.33
CA LYS A 44 15.02 10.95 16.20
C LYS A 44 14.67 10.28 14.87
N ARG A 45 14.64 8.95 14.85
CA ARG A 45 14.44 8.21 13.61
C ARG A 45 12.97 8.12 13.26
N CYS A 46 12.10 7.74 14.18
CA CYS A 46 10.72 7.43 13.82
C CYS A 46 9.82 8.67 13.74
N ILE A 47 10.20 9.78 14.39
CA ILE A 47 9.31 10.92 14.64
C ILE A 47 9.91 12.27 14.19
N ASP A 48 11.12 12.63 14.64
CA ASP A 48 11.65 14.01 14.49
C ASP A 48 11.76 14.48 13.05
N PHE A 49 12.09 13.59 12.11
CA PHE A 49 12.21 13.96 10.70
C PHE A 49 10.89 14.45 10.09
N LEU A 50 9.75 14.14 10.72
CA LEU A 50 8.42 14.58 10.26
C LEU A 50 8.19 16.07 10.50
N ALA A 51 8.88 16.69 11.46
CA ALA A 51 8.72 18.11 11.81
C ALA A 51 8.98 19.04 10.61
N ASP A 52 9.82 18.61 9.67
CA ASP A 52 10.17 19.36 8.47
C ASP A 52 9.37 18.91 7.22
N THR A 53 8.20 18.31 7.40
CA THR A 53 7.36 17.79 6.31
C THR A 53 5.90 18.26 6.44
N LYS A 54 5.04 17.95 5.46
CA LYS A 54 3.58 18.16 5.57
C LYS A 54 2.85 16.98 6.25
N VAL A 55 3.57 15.99 6.78
CA VAL A 55 2.96 14.92 7.58
C VAL A 55 2.43 15.53 8.87
N SER A 56 1.14 15.32 9.12
CA SER A 56 0.47 15.83 10.34
C SER A 56 0.01 14.73 11.28
N ILE A 57 0.04 13.47 10.80
CA ILE A 57 -0.42 12.30 11.54
C ILE A 57 0.59 11.17 11.34
N LYS A 58 1.07 10.59 12.43
CA LYS A 58 1.80 9.33 12.44
C LYS A 58 0.82 8.18 12.68
N GLU A 59 0.84 7.14 11.87
CA GLU A 59 0.08 5.91 12.12
C GLU A 59 1.06 4.79 12.48
N TRP A 60 1.12 4.49 13.76
CA TRP A 60 2.07 3.58 14.40
C TRP A 60 1.53 2.16 14.45
N GLY A 61 2.21 1.20 13.83
CA GLY A 61 1.85 -0.21 13.93
C GLY A 61 2.15 -0.78 15.32
N LEU A 62 1.22 -1.52 15.90
CA LEU A 62 1.40 -2.16 17.20
C LEU A 62 2.25 -3.44 17.16
N GLY A 63 2.61 -3.90 15.96
CA GLY A 63 3.24 -5.20 15.70
C GLY A 63 2.34 -6.12 14.87
N PRO A 64 2.83 -7.32 14.50
CA PRO A 64 2.08 -8.26 13.68
C PRO A 64 1.00 -8.95 14.50
N GLY A 65 -0.27 -8.64 14.20
CA GLY A 65 -1.52 -9.37 14.50
C GLY A 65 -1.79 -9.87 15.93
N SER A 66 -0.92 -10.73 16.46
CA SER A 66 -1.03 -11.45 17.72
C SER A 66 0.21 -11.35 18.62
N VAL A 67 1.29 -10.70 18.16
CA VAL A 67 2.46 -10.31 18.96
C VAL A 67 2.81 -8.83 18.70
N PHE A 68 3.32 -8.15 19.73
CA PHE A 68 3.33 -6.69 19.77
C PHE A 68 4.71 -6.08 20.05
N THR A 69 4.91 -4.84 19.65
CA THR A 69 6.15 -4.07 19.84
C THR A 69 6.01 -2.95 20.87
N PHE A 70 5.02 -3.06 21.76
CA PHE A 70 4.77 -2.15 22.90
C PHE A 70 4.59 -2.93 24.22
N ASP A 71 4.57 -2.24 25.36
CA ASP A 71 4.43 -2.86 26.69
C ASP A 71 2.98 -3.25 27.00
N THR A 72 2.51 -4.30 26.33
CA THR A 72 1.18 -4.88 26.52
C THR A 72 1.11 -5.78 27.76
N LYS A 73 -0.01 -5.77 28.48
CA LYS A 73 -0.29 -6.68 29.62
C LYS A 73 -1.30 -7.77 29.27
N VAL A 74 -2.12 -7.56 28.25
CA VAL A 74 -3.11 -8.54 27.76
C VAL A 74 -2.62 -9.36 26.56
N GLY A 75 -1.62 -8.86 25.83
CA GLY A 75 -0.99 -9.50 24.68
C GLY A 75 0.38 -10.08 24.98
N GLU A 76 1.10 -10.39 23.91
CA GLU A 76 2.47 -10.91 23.97
C GLU A 76 3.42 -9.93 23.29
N THR A 77 4.42 -9.42 24.02
CA THR A 77 5.51 -8.65 23.40
C THR A 77 6.40 -9.59 22.56
N PHE A 78 6.75 -9.16 21.35
CA PHE A 78 7.50 -9.96 20.39
C PHE A 78 8.77 -10.60 20.99
N GLY A 79 8.86 -11.92 20.86
CA GLY A 79 9.99 -12.73 21.31
C GLY A 79 10.06 -12.99 22.83
N SER A 80 9.19 -12.40 23.66
CA SER A 80 9.31 -12.47 25.12
C SER A 80 9.25 -13.89 25.69
N ARG A 81 8.54 -14.80 25.01
CA ARG A 81 8.40 -16.21 25.40
C ARG A 81 9.37 -17.17 24.72
N LEU A 82 10.12 -16.71 23.72
CA LEU A 82 10.89 -17.62 22.87
C LEU A 82 12.12 -18.13 23.63
N THR A 83 12.35 -19.43 23.53
CA THR A 83 13.62 -20.01 23.99
C THR A 83 14.78 -19.53 23.12
N GLN A 84 16.01 -19.62 23.61
CA GLN A 84 17.18 -19.28 22.78
C GLN A 84 17.20 -20.06 21.46
N LYS A 85 16.87 -21.37 21.51
CA LYS A 85 16.76 -22.21 20.30
C LYS A 85 15.75 -21.67 19.29
N GLN A 86 14.61 -21.17 19.74
CA GLN A 86 13.58 -20.59 18.87
C GLN A 86 14.00 -19.23 18.33
N LEU A 87 14.66 -18.39 19.15
CA LEU A 87 15.23 -17.13 18.69
C LEU A 87 16.27 -17.36 17.58
N ASP A 88 17.10 -18.40 17.71
CA ASP A 88 18.12 -18.78 16.72
C ASP A 88 17.53 -19.24 15.36
N MET A 89 16.22 -19.51 15.29
CA MET A 89 15.52 -19.78 14.02
C MET A 89 15.15 -18.50 13.26
N LEU A 90 15.09 -17.36 13.95
CA LEU A 90 14.63 -16.10 13.38
C LEU A 90 15.77 -15.38 12.65
N ARG A 91 15.41 -14.45 11.75
CA ARG A 91 16.38 -13.60 11.05
C ARG A 91 17.12 -12.72 12.07
N GLU A 92 18.31 -12.25 11.73
CA GLU A 92 19.04 -11.35 12.64
C GLU A 92 18.24 -10.07 12.95
N GLY A 93 17.55 -9.50 11.96
CA GLY A 93 16.69 -8.33 12.18
C GLY A 93 15.53 -8.61 13.14
N ASP A 94 14.91 -9.80 13.10
CA ASP A 94 13.87 -10.18 14.06
C ASP A 94 14.44 -10.24 15.48
N ARG A 95 15.61 -10.86 15.65
CA ARG A 95 16.29 -10.92 16.95
C ARG A 95 16.65 -9.51 17.47
N ARG A 96 16.98 -8.56 16.58
CA ARG A 96 17.15 -7.14 16.95
C ARG A 96 15.87 -6.50 17.44
N VAL A 97 14.72 -6.77 16.81
CA VAL A 97 13.41 -6.30 17.29
C VAL A 97 13.19 -6.76 18.72
N HIS A 98 13.34 -8.07 18.98
CA HIS A 98 13.14 -8.63 20.31
C HIS A 98 14.05 -7.95 21.35
N ARG A 99 15.36 -7.87 21.10
CA ARG A 99 16.32 -7.25 22.02
C ARG A 99 15.98 -5.77 22.28
N SER A 100 15.72 -5.02 21.22
CA SER A 100 15.44 -3.59 21.28
C SER A 100 14.17 -3.28 22.07
N VAL A 101 13.05 -3.92 21.73
CA VAL A 101 11.77 -3.71 22.42
C VAL A 101 11.88 -4.13 23.88
N LYS A 102 12.49 -5.28 24.17
CA LYS A 102 12.71 -5.76 25.54
C LYS A 102 13.53 -4.76 26.36
N GLU A 103 14.69 -4.32 25.86
CA GLU A 103 15.57 -3.38 26.58
C GLU A 103 14.88 -2.04 26.84
N MET A 104 14.07 -1.54 25.90
CA MET A 104 13.32 -0.31 26.08
C MET A 104 12.28 -0.44 27.19
N ILE A 105 11.49 -1.52 27.19
CA ILE A 105 10.48 -1.78 28.22
C ILE A 105 11.13 -1.96 29.60
N GLU A 106 12.22 -2.72 29.70
CA GLU A 106 12.96 -2.93 30.97
C GLU A 106 13.51 -1.62 31.55
N LYS A 107 13.79 -0.61 30.71
CA LYS A 107 14.21 0.73 31.12
C LYS A 107 13.04 1.69 31.39
N GLY A 108 11.80 1.23 31.30
CA GLY A 108 10.61 2.05 31.49
C GLY A 108 10.28 2.96 30.30
N HIS A 109 10.68 2.56 29.09
CA HIS A 109 10.38 3.28 27.85
C HIS A 109 9.51 2.40 26.96
N ASP A 110 8.19 2.42 27.16
CA ASP A 110 7.26 1.78 26.22
C ASP A 110 7.39 2.45 24.83
N PRO A 111 7.72 1.70 23.76
CA PRO A 111 7.89 2.28 22.43
C PRO A 111 6.69 3.07 21.90
N LEU A 112 5.46 2.64 22.17
CA LEU A 112 4.26 3.37 21.74
C LEU A 112 4.11 4.68 22.54
N GLU A 113 4.33 4.63 23.85
CA GLU A 113 4.23 5.81 24.72
C GLU A 113 5.30 6.85 24.38
N VAL A 114 6.54 6.42 24.10
CA VAL A 114 7.60 7.31 23.60
C VAL A 114 7.18 7.97 22.29
N ALA A 115 6.64 7.20 21.34
CA ALA A 115 6.17 7.75 20.07
C ALA A 115 5.01 8.75 20.25
N VAL A 116 4.06 8.46 21.14
CA VAL A 116 2.95 9.36 21.48
C VAL A 116 3.46 10.68 22.03
N ASN A 117 4.27 10.63 23.08
CA ASN A 117 4.79 11.81 23.74
C ASN A 117 5.56 12.69 22.75
N ARG A 118 6.43 12.07 21.93
CA ARG A 118 7.23 12.81 20.96
C ARG A 118 6.40 13.41 19.82
N CYS A 119 5.38 12.71 19.33
CA CYS A 119 4.46 13.28 18.34
C CYS A 119 3.76 14.53 18.90
N HIS A 120 3.24 14.44 20.12
CA HIS A 120 2.55 15.56 20.78
C HIS A 120 3.47 16.74 21.05
N GLU A 121 4.72 16.51 21.44
CA GLU A 121 5.75 17.56 21.57
C GLU A 121 6.00 18.33 20.26
N LEU A 122 5.91 17.65 19.11
CA LEU A 122 6.07 18.24 17.78
C LEU A 122 4.74 18.75 17.18
N GLY A 123 3.63 18.65 17.89
CA GLY A 123 2.30 19.05 17.40
C GLY A 123 1.69 18.09 16.36
N LEU A 124 2.23 16.88 16.24
CA LEU A 124 1.72 15.81 15.38
C LEU A 124 0.65 15.00 16.13
N LYS A 125 -0.33 14.48 15.38
CA LYS A 125 -1.25 13.45 15.90
C LYS A 125 -0.65 12.07 15.71
N ILE A 126 -1.09 11.11 16.51
CA ILE A 126 -0.69 9.71 16.37
C ILE A 126 -1.89 8.75 16.44
N TRP A 127 -1.95 7.80 15.51
CA TRP A 127 -2.91 6.71 15.51
C TRP A 127 -2.22 5.38 15.80
N ALA A 128 -2.79 4.54 16.65
CA ALA A 128 -2.33 3.17 16.83
C ALA A 128 -3.03 2.24 15.84
N ARG A 129 -2.26 1.53 15.02
CA ARG A 129 -2.77 0.57 14.04
C ARG A 129 -2.62 -0.86 14.51
N LEU A 130 -3.71 -1.62 14.42
CA LEU A 130 -3.72 -3.06 14.57
C LEU A 130 -4.06 -3.74 13.24
N GLU A 131 -3.24 -4.70 12.84
CA GLU A 131 -3.61 -5.65 11.77
C GLU A 131 -4.54 -6.70 12.34
N MET A 132 -5.79 -6.71 11.86
CA MET A 132 -6.86 -7.37 12.60
C MET A 132 -6.73 -8.89 12.64
N ASN A 133 -6.10 -9.52 11.64
CA ASN A 133 -6.02 -10.98 11.55
C ASN A 133 -4.69 -11.54 11.00
N HIS A 134 -3.57 -10.84 11.23
CA HIS A 134 -2.26 -11.24 10.72
C HIS A 134 -1.70 -12.47 11.46
N GLU A 135 -1.78 -13.64 10.83
CA GLU A 135 -1.22 -14.90 11.33
C GLU A 135 -0.50 -15.65 10.19
N TYR A 136 0.61 -16.34 10.51
CA TYR A 136 1.47 -16.94 9.50
C TYR A 136 1.38 -18.48 9.45
N PRO A 137 0.92 -19.08 8.34
CA PRO A 137 0.94 -20.54 8.17
C PRO A 137 2.31 -21.05 7.66
N PRO A 138 2.55 -22.38 7.67
CA PRO A 138 1.77 -23.41 8.36
C PRO A 138 2.03 -23.43 9.88
N PRO A 139 1.12 -24.01 10.69
CA PRO A 139 1.29 -24.17 12.13
C PRO A 139 2.29 -25.29 12.47
N ASP A 140 3.56 -25.04 12.20
CA ASP A 140 4.68 -25.97 12.34
C ASP A 140 5.77 -25.37 13.23
N GLU A 141 6.27 -26.12 14.20
CA GLU A 141 7.34 -25.68 15.12
C GLU A 141 8.71 -25.56 14.43
N ASN A 142 8.84 -25.99 13.17
CA ASN A 142 10.01 -25.73 12.32
C ASN A 142 9.82 -24.50 11.41
N ASN A 143 8.64 -23.91 11.38
CA ASN A 143 8.37 -22.69 10.62
C ASN A 143 8.69 -21.46 11.49
N TRP A 144 9.76 -20.75 11.18
CA TRP A 144 10.22 -19.58 11.93
C TRP A 144 9.16 -18.45 11.99
N LEU A 145 8.35 -18.28 10.94
CA LEU A 145 7.25 -17.31 10.92
C LEU A 145 6.18 -17.68 11.97
N TRP A 146 5.77 -18.95 12.00
CA TRP A 146 4.84 -19.46 13.01
C TRP A 146 5.42 -19.35 14.43
N VAL A 147 6.68 -19.74 14.61
CA VAL A 147 7.35 -19.71 15.92
C VAL A 147 7.42 -18.29 16.47
N GLY A 148 7.89 -17.34 15.67
CA GLY A 148 8.19 -15.97 16.12
C GLY A 148 7.04 -14.97 16.00
N LEU A 149 6.20 -15.05 14.97
CA LEU A 149 5.23 -14.00 14.61
C LEU A 149 3.78 -14.37 14.92
N VAL A 150 3.52 -15.55 15.48
CA VAL A 150 2.19 -15.96 15.95
C VAL A 150 2.19 -16.09 17.48
N GLY A 151 1.26 -15.40 18.13
CA GLY A 151 1.13 -15.35 19.58
C GLY A 151 0.46 -16.56 20.21
N GLU A 152 0.69 -16.79 21.51
CA GLU A 152 0.16 -17.96 22.23
C GLU A 152 -1.36 -18.07 22.24
N PHE A 153 -2.08 -16.94 22.22
CA PHE A 153 -3.55 -16.93 22.15
C PHE A 153 -4.02 -17.74 20.93
N ASN A 154 -3.39 -17.55 19.77
CA ASN A 154 -3.70 -18.33 18.58
C ASN A 154 -3.23 -19.78 18.74
N LYS A 155 -1.99 -20.00 19.19
CA LYS A 155 -1.38 -21.34 19.25
C LYS A 155 -2.12 -22.31 20.17
N LYS A 156 -2.51 -21.84 21.35
CA LYS A 156 -3.21 -22.63 22.38
C LYS A 156 -4.68 -22.86 22.10
N HIS A 157 -5.28 -22.05 21.21
CA HIS A 157 -6.69 -22.13 20.87
C HIS A 157 -6.89 -22.38 19.37
N PRO A 158 -6.51 -23.56 18.85
CA PRO A 158 -6.80 -23.92 17.46
C PRO A 158 -8.30 -23.90 17.14
N GLU A 159 -9.17 -24.09 18.13
CA GLU A 159 -10.62 -23.94 18.02
C GLU A 159 -11.08 -22.49 17.79
N TYR A 160 -10.19 -21.50 17.97
CA TYR A 160 -10.47 -20.09 17.70
C TYR A 160 -10.16 -19.66 16.26
N ARG A 161 -9.75 -20.61 15.40
CA ARG A 161 -9.33 -20.33 14.03
C ARG A 161 -10.48 -20.56 13.04
N LEU A 162 -10.38 -19.87 11.90
CA LEU A 162 -11.21 -20.16 10.74
C LEU A 162 -10.91 -21.56 10.21
N PRO A 163 -11.90 -22.26 9.60
CA PRO A 163 -11.68 -23.57 9.01
C PRO A 163 -10.54 -23.58 7.98
N ASN A 164 -9.63 -24.55 8.09
CA ASN A 164 -8.46 -24.71 7.21
C ASN A 164 -7.53 -23.48 7.16
N SER A 165 -7.50 -22.67 8.21
CA SER A 165 -6.69 -21.46 8.31
C SER A 165 -6.01 -21.37 9.68
N VAL A 166 -4.95 -20.55 9.76
CA VAL A 166 -4.36 -20.12 11.03
C VAL A 166 -4.96 -18.82 11.54
N ASN A 167 -5.72 -18.11 10.71
CA ASN A 167 -6.34 -16.84 11.08
C ASN A 167 -7.46 -17.06 12.10
N LEU A 168 -7.66 -16.10 13.00
CA LEU A 168 -8.67 -16.15 14.04
C LEU A 168 -10.08 -15.89 13.46
N ASP A 169 -11.08 -16.56 14.03
CA ASP A 169 -12.50 -16.39 13.70
C ASP A 169 -13.16 -15.39 14.65
N PHE A 170 -13.54 -14.24 14.12
CA PHE A 170 -14.21 -13.18 14.85
C PHE A 170 -15.64 -13.54 15.25
N SER A 171 -16.23 -14.64 14.77
CA SER A 171 -17.50 -15.18 15.31
C SER A 171 -17.38 -15.56 16.78
N ILE A 172 -16.15 -15.87 17.23
CA ILE A 172 -15.85 -16.31 18.58
C ILE A 172 -15.64 -15.09 19.49
N GLN A 173 -16.42 -15.01 20.57
CA GLN A 173 -16.40 -13.86 21.47
C GLN A 173 -15.02 -13.61 22.09
N ALA A 174 -14.28 -14.66 22.44
CA ALA A 174 -12.93 -14.55 23.01
C ALA A 174 -11.93 -13.88 22.04
N VAL A 175 -12.05 -14.12 20.73
CA VAL A 175 -11.22 -13.46 19.70
C VAL A 175 -11.49 -11.96 19.69
N ARG A 176 -12.78 -11.58 19.68
CA ARG A 176 -13.18 -10.16 19.73
C ARG A 176 -12.74 -9.48 21.02
N ASP A 177 -12.87 -10.16 22.17
CA ASP A 177 -12.47 -9.61 23.46
C ASP A 177 -10.95 -9.39 23.53
N PHE A 178 -10.15 -10.32 23.01
CA PHE A 178 -8.71 -10.17 22.90
C PHE A 178 -8.31 -8.95 22.06
N LYS A 179 -8.88 -8.81 20.85
CA LYS A 179 -8.59 -7.66 19.98
C LYS A 179 -9.04 -6.34 20.62
N LEU A 180 -10.22 -6.31 21.25
CA LEU A 180 -10.72 -5.13 21.95
C LEU A 180 -9.81 -4.73 23.12
N ALA A 181 -9.28 -5.70 23.87
CA ALA A 181 -8.37 -5.45 24.99
C ALA A 181 -7.05 -4.80 24.53
N ILE A 182 -6.46 -5.29 23.42
CA ILE A 182 -5.26 -4.69 22.82
C ILE A 182 -5.54 -3.26 22.37
N LEU A 183 -6.65 -3.02 21.67
CA LEU A 183 -7.02 -1.67 21.23
C LEU A 183 -7.27 -0.72 22.40
N ARG A 184 -7.83 -1.22 23.51
CA ARG A 184 -8.01 -0.46 24.75
C ARG A 184 -6.68 -0.08 25.39
N GLU A 185 -5.72 -1.00 25.48
CA GLU A 185 -4.37 -0.68 25.99
C GLU A 185 -3.70 0.40 25.14
N ALA A 186 -3.76 0.28 23.82
CA ALA A 186 -3.21 1.29 22.91
C ALA A 186 -3.90 2.65 23.07
N ALA A 187 -5.23 2.68 23.22
CA ALA A 187 -6.00 3.91 23.44
C ALA A 187 -5.58 4.63 24.73
N LEU A 188 -5.33 3.88 25.81
CA LEU A 188 -4.89 4.38 27.12
C LEU A 188 -3.45 4.91 27.12
N LYS A 189 -2.65 4.64 26.07
CA LYS A 189 -1.32 5.24 25.88
C LYS A 189 -1.37 6.68 25.37
N GLY A 190 -2.57 7.24 25.16
CA GLY A 190 -2.76 8.64 24.78
C GLY A 190 -2.86 8.89 23.26
N VAL A 191 -2.98 7.85 22.44
CA VAL A 191 -3.11 8.02 20.97
C VAL A 191 -4.37 8.80 20.57
N ASP A 192 -4.28 9.60 19.51
CA ASP A 192 -5.38 10.41 18.97
C ASP A 192 -6.39 9.59 18.15
N GLY A 193 -6.04 8.35 17.81
CA GLY A 193 -6.92 7.46 17.06
C GLY A 193 -6.52 6.00 17.11
N ILE A 194 -7.50 5.15 16.83
CA ILE A 194 -7.36 3.70 16.66
C ILE A 194 -7.62 3.36 15.21
N SER A 195 -6.69 2.65 14.57
CA SER A 195 -6.77 2.20 13.19
C SER A 195 -6.88 0.69 13.10
N MET A 196 -8.01 0.20 12.60
CA MET A 196 -8.26 -1.22 12.38
C MET A 196 -7.97 -1.57 10.90
N ASP A 197 -6.89 -2.31 10.66
CA ASP A 197 -6.49 -2.71 9.33
C ASP A 197 -7.13 -4.06 8.94
N PHE A 198 -8.26 -3.98 8.24
CA PHE A 198 -8.99 -5.14 7.71
C PHE A 198 -8.52 -5.56 6.31
N ALA A 199 -7.53 -4.88 5.72
CA ALA A 199 -6.96 -5.28 4.44
C ALA A 199 -5.85 -6.33 4.58
N VAL A 200 -5.55 -6.75 5.81
CA VAL A 200 -4.49 -7.69 6.16
C VAL A 200 -5.09 -9.03 6.60
N TYR A 201 -4.80 -10.07 5.82
CA TYR A 201 -5.27 -11.47 5.96
C TYR A 201 -6.79 -11.67 6.20
N PRO A 202 -7.68 -11.09 5.36
CA PRO A 202 -9.08 -11.53 5.34
C PRO A 202 -9.19 -13.01 4.89
N PRO A 203 -10.30 -13.71 5.20
CA PRO A 203 -11.51 -13.21 5.86
C PRO A 203 -11.40 -13.18 7.40
N PHE A 204 -12.43 -12.65 8.06
CA PHE A 204 -12.51 -12.51 9.53
C PHE A 204 -13.52 -13.45 10.17
N VAL A 205 -14.48 -13.94 9.40
CA VAL A 205 -15.55 -14.84 9.86
C VAL A 205 -15.69 -16.01 8.87
N LYS A 206 -16.26 -17.12 9.34
CA LYS A 206 -16.39 -18.35 8.55
C LYS A 206 -17.25 -18.17 7.30
N ASN A 207 -18.40 -17.51 7.41
CA ASN A 207 -19.29 -17.24 6.27
C ASN A 207 -19.42 -15.72 6.06
N PRO A 208 -18.47 -15.06 5.37
CA PRO A 208 -18.45 -13.60 5.26
C PRO A 208 -19.74 -12.95 4.75
N LYS A 209 -20.52 -13.65 3.92
CA LYS A 209 -21.79 -13.13 3.38
C LYS A 209 -22.96 -13.18 4.37
N GLU A 210 -22.89 -14.05 5.37
CA GLU A 210 -23.96 -14.30 6.35
C GLU A 210 -23.59 -13.72 7.72
N ASP A 211 -22.32 -13.87 8.11
CA ASP A 211 -21.79 -13.55 9.44
C ASP A 211 -21.21 -12.12 9.53
N TYR A 212 -21.32 -11.30 8.47
CA TYR A 212 -20.84 -9.90 8.49
C TYR A 212 -21.40 -9.03 9.64
N PRO A 213 -22.62 -9.25 10.18
CA PRO A 213 -23.11 -8.44 11.30
C PRO A 213 -22.20 -8.52 12.54
N VAL A 214 -21.50 -9.65 12.73
CA VAL A 214 -20.51 -9.82 13.81
C VAL A 214 -19.40 -8.78 13.73
N MET A 215 -18.93 -8.48 12.51
CA MET A 215 -17.89 -7.47 12.31
C MET A 215 -18.43 -6.07 12.60
N THR A 216 -19.68 -5.79 12.24
CA THR A 216 -20.35 -4.52 12.58
C THR A 216 -20.50 -4.34 14.09
N GLU A 217 -20.93 -5.39 14.81
CA GLU A 217 -21.00 -5.38 16.27
C GLU A 217 -19.63 -5.13 16.92
N PHE A 218 -18.58 -5.77 16.37
CA PHE A 218 -17.22 -5.55 16.85
C PHE A 218 -16.76 -4.09 16.66
N VAL A 219 -16.97 -3.51 15.48
CA VAL A 219 -16.66 -2.10 15.21
C VAL A 219 -17.44 -1.17 16.14
N ALA A 220 -18.71 -1.48 16.42
CA ALA A 220 -19.53 -0.73 17.38
C ALA A 220 -18.96 -0.79 18.81
N LYS A 221 -18.50 -1.96 19.28
CA LYS A 221 -17.83 -2.10 20.59
C LYS A 221 -16.52 -1.30 20.66
N VAL A 222 -15.72 -1.29 19.60
CA VAL A 222 -14.51 -0.46 19.54
C VAL A 222 -14.87 1.03 19.59
N ARG A 223 -15.92 1.45 18.86
CA ARG A 223 -16.41 2.83 18.96
C ARG A 223 -16.86 3.19 20.38
N GLU A 224 -17.61 2.33 21.05
CA GLU A 224 -18.01 2.54 22.45
C GLU A 224 -16.78 2.73 23.35
N MET A 225 -15.77 1.85 23.23
CA MET A 225 -14.51 1.95 23.98
C MET A 225 -13.80 3.29 23.72
N THR A 226 -13.70 3.74 22.46
CA THR A 226 -13.05 5.03 22.13
C THR A 226 -13.82 6.22 22.71
N LYS A 227 -15.16 6.18 22.75
CA LYS A 227 -16.00 7.22 23.37
C LYS A 227 -15.86 7.21 24.89
N GLU A 228 -15.84 6.02 25.50
CA GLU A 228 -15.69 5.86 26.94
C GLU A 228 -14.38 6.50 27.44
N ILE A 229 -13.24 6.14 26.83
CA ILE A 229 -11.92 6.68 27.19
C ILE A 229 -11.86 8.18 26.86
N GLY A 230 -12.29 8.56 25.65
CA GLY A 230 -12.27 9.94 25.20
C GLY A 230 -13.09 10.88 26.11
N ASN A 231 -14.27 10.45 26.57
CA ASN A 231 -15.09 11.23 27.50
C ASN A 231 -14.42 11.38 28.87
N LYS A 232 -13.77 10.34 29.39
CA LYS A 232 -13.03 10.39 30.66
C LYS A 232 -11.84 11.34 30.59
N GLU A 233 -11.18 11.39 29.43
CA GLU A 233 -9.97 12.19 29.21
C GLU A 233 -10.27 13.55 28.53
N ASN A 234 -11.54 13.89 28.33
CA ASN A 234 -12.01 15.09 27.65
C ASN A 234 -11.33 15.33 26.28
N ARG A 235 -11.21 14.28 25.47
CA ARG A 235 -10.63 14.32 24.11
C ARG A 235 -11.34 13.37 23.16
N LYS A 236 -11.28 13.64 21.86
CA LYS A 236 -11.80 12.71 20.84
C LYS A 236 -10.71 11.70 20.46
N ILE A 237 -11.04 10.41 20.52
CA ILE A 237 -10.25 9.33 19.91
C ILE A 237 -10.92 8.96 18.58
N ALA A 238 -10.23 9.21 17.46
CA ALA A 238 -10.74 8.87 16.14
C ALA A 238 -10.76 7.34 15.94
N LEU A 239 -11.76 6.82 15.22
CA LEU A 239 -11.77 5.43 14.76
C LEU A 239 -11.59 5.39 13.24
N ILE A 240 -10.50 4.75 12.82
CA ILE A 240 -10.06 4.61 11.44
C ILE A 240 -10.20 3.15 11.05
N VAL A 241 -10.71 2.89 9.83
CA VAL A 241 -10.77 1.54 9.27
C VAL A 241 -10.12 1.51 7.89
N ARG A 242 -9.27 0.52 7.66
CA ARG A 242 -8.70 0.26 6.33
C ARG A 242 -9.38 -0.97 5.73
N VAL A 243 -10.06 -0.77 4.60
CA VAL A 243 -11.00 -1.74 4.02
C VAL A 243 -10.58 -2.03 2.59
N PRO A 244 -10.44 -3.31 2.20
CA PRO A 244 -10.11 -3.62 0.82
C PRO A 244 -11.33 -3.43 -0.10
N ILE A 245 -11.11 -3.05 -1.35
CA ILE A 245 -12.20 -2.75 -2.32
C ILE A 245 -13.09 -3.96 -2.66
N ASN A 246 -12.67 -5.19 -2.34
CA ASN A 246 -13.47 -6.40 -2.42
C ASN A 246 -14.20 -6.73 -1.10
N TYR A 247 -14.61 -5.70 -0.37
CA TYR A 247 -15.22 -5.79 0.98
C TYR A 247 -16.44 -6.71 1.04
N GLU A 248 -17.24 -6.77 -0.02
CA GLU A 248 -18.46 -7.60 -0.11
C GLU A 248 -18.16 -9.09 0.03
N ASP A 249 -17.01 -9.54 -0.48
CA ASP A 249 -16.60 -10.94 -0.43
C ASP A 249 -16.03 -11.36 0.93
N ILE A 250 -15.69 -10.39 1.79
CA ILE A 250 -14.95 -10.62 3.04
C ILE A 250 -15.70 -10.17 4.30
N GLY A 251 -16.98 -9.79 4.16
CA GLY A 251 -17.89 -9.62 5.30
C GLY A 251 -17.68 -8.32 6.07
N LEU A 252 -17.35 -7.23 5.37
CA LEU A 252 -17.21 -5.91 5.96
C LEU A 252 -18.30 -4.98 5.42
N ASP A 253 -19.23 -4.58 6.29
CA ASP A 253 -20.33 -3.66 5.94
C ASP A 253 -19.99 -2.22 6.34
N TRP A 254 -19.02 -1.66 5.63
CA TRP A 254 -18.56 -0.30 5.90
C TRP A 254 -19.64 0.78 5.67
N LYS A 255 -20.63 0.51 4.81
CA LYS A 255 -21.75 1.43 4.56
C LYS A 255 -22.57 1.61 5.84
N THR A 256 -22.96 0.52 6.48
CA THR A 256 -23.62 0.56 7.79
C THR A 256 -22.76 1.27 8.84
N TRP A 257 -21.44 1.08 8.82
CA TRP A 257 -20.55 1.77 9.77
C TRP A 257 -20.53 3.28 9.57
N VAL A 258 -20.59 3.74 8.32
CA VAL A 258 -20.73 5.17 7.98
C VAL A 258 -22.10 5.68 8.42
N ASP A 259 -23.18 4.99 8.06
CA ASP A 259 -24.56 5.41 8.33
C ASP A 259 -24.86 5.53 9.83
N GLN A 260 -24.29 4.63 10.64
CA GLN A 260 -24.42 4.64 12.09
C GLN A 260 -23.39 5.56 12.80
N GLY A 261 -22.52 6.25 12.05
CA GLY A 261 -21.49 7.11 12.63
C GLY A 261 -20.47 6.34 13.49
N LEU A 262 -20.20 5.07 13.15
CA LEU A 262 -19.27 4.23 13.89
C LEU A 262 -17.82 4.57 13.55
N ILE A 263 -17.51 5.09 12.37
CA ILE A 263 -16.13 5.36 11.92
C ILE A 263 -15.94 6.84 11.58
N ASP A 264 -14.75 7.38 11.87
CA ASP A 264 -14.38 8.76 11.54
C ASP A 264 -13.63 8.84 10.20
N VAL A 265 -12.83 7.82 9.89
CA VAL A 265 -12.04 7.75 8.66
C VAL A 265 -12.12 6.35 8.07
N ILE A 266 -12.37 6.27 6.76
CA ILE A 266 -12.22 5.05 5.98
C ILE A 266 -11.05 5.18 5.00
N VAL A 267 -10.25 4.12 4.89
CA VAL A 267 -9.11 4.04 3.98
C VAL A 267 -9.31 2.87 3.02
N PRO A 268 -9.90 3.11 1.83
CA PRO A 268 -10.05 2.08 0.82
C PRO A 268 -8.69 1.66 0.26
N THR A 269 -8.49 0.35 0.04
CA THR A 269 -7.21 -0.19 -0.46
C THR A 269 -7.43 -1.52 -1.19
N VAL A 270 -6.36 -2.17 -1.60
CA VAL A 270 -6.34 -3.58 -2.03
C VAL A 270 -5.60 -4.44 -1.00
N VAL A 271 -5.93 -5.73 -0.94
CA VAL A 271 -5.18 -6.72 -0.14
C VAL A 271 -3.77 -6.88 -0.73
N ARG A 272 -3.70 -7.19 -2.03
CA ARG A 272 -2.45 -7.34 -2.79
C ARG A 272 -2.33 -6.23 -3.84
N LEU A 273 -1.18 -5.57 -3.89
CA LEU A 273 -0.92 -4.46 -4.83
C LEU A 273 -0.63 -4.90 -6.26
N ARG A 274 -0.12 -6.13 -6.43
CA ARG A 274 0.55 -6.61 -7.64
C ARG A 274 -0.10 -6.23 -8.96
N ASP A 275 -1.42 -6.12 -9.00
CA ASP A 275 -2.17 -5.99 -10.24
C ASP A 275 -2.95 -4.67 -10.34
N ILE A 276 -2.82 -3.76 -9.37
CA ILE A 276 -3.61 -2.53 -9.25
C ILE A 276 -2.72 -1.36 -8.82
N PHE A 277 -2.36 -0.52 -9.77
CA PHE A 277 -1.68 0.76 -9.55
C PHE A 277 -2.67 1.82 -9.03
N ASP A 278 -3.80 1.93 -9.72
CA ASP A 278 -4.84 2.92 -9.48
C ASP A 278 -6.09 2.24 -8.89
N VAL A 279 -6.36 2.54 -7.62
CA VAL A 279 -7.46 1.96 -6.84
C VAL A 279 -8.69 2.86 -7.00
N PRO A 280 -9.80 2.37 -7.59
CA PRO A 280 -11.01 3.16 -7.77
C PRO A 280 -11.74 3.35 -6.43
N ILE A 281 -11.64 4.54 -5.85
CA ILE A 281 -12.19 4.89 -4.53
C ILE A 281 -13.43 5.78 -4.60
N GLU A 282 -13.88 6.16 -5.80
CA GLU A 282 -14.95 7.13 -6.01
C GLU A 282 -16.26 6.73 -5.33
N GLN A 283 -16.56 5.42 -5.25
CA GLN A 283 -17.74 4.93 -4.53
C GLN A 283 -17.72 5.31 -3.04
N PHE A 284 -16.54 5.28 -2.40
CA PHE A 284 -16.38 5.65 -0.99
C PHE A 284 -16.54 7.16 -0.83
N ILE A 285 -15.96 7.93 -1.75
CA ILE A 285 -16.11 9.39 -1.79
C ILE A 285 -17.58 9.76 -1.93
N GLN A 286 -18.28 9.20 -2.91
CA GLN A 286 -19.69 9.50 -3.17
C GLN A 286 -20.58 9.12 -1.99
N TYR A 287 -20.39 7.94 -1.40
CA TYR A 287 -21.21 7.46 -0.29
C TYR A 287 -21.03 8.28 1.00
N THR A 288 -19.80 8.75 1.26
CA THR A 288 -19.49 9.49 2.49
C THR A 288 -19.80 10.99 2.40
N ARG A 289 -20.13 11.52 1.22
CA ARG A 289 -20.53 12.93 1.05
C ARG A 289 -21.68 13.29 1.98
N GLY A 290 -21.50 14.37 2.75
CA GLY A 290 -22.51 14.86 3.70
C GLY A 290 -22.55 14.07 5.02
N THR A 291 -21.72 13.05 5.18
CA THR A 291 -21.55 12.32 6.45
C THR A 291 -20.38 12.89 7.25
N GLY A 292 -20.23 12.45 8.51
CA GLY A 292 -19.06 12.76 9.34
C GLY A 292 -17.81 11.93 9.03
N CYS A 293 -17.91 10.93 8.13
CA CYS A 293 -16.81 10.04 7.79
C CYS A 293 -15.96 10.62 6.67
N LYS A 294 -14.64 10.66 6.87
CA LYS A 294 -13.66 11.11 5.88
C LYS A 294 -13.09 9.94 5.09
N VAL A 295 -12.70 10.18 3.85
CA VAL A 295 -12.04 9.16 3.01
C VAL A 295 -10.58 9.51 2.80
N PHE A 296 -9.68 8.64 3.23
CA PHE A 296 -8.24 8.81 3.01
C PHE A 296 -7.77 7.84 1.93
N GLY A 297 -6.99 8.34 0.98
CA GLY A 297 -6.39 7.52 -0.08
C GLY A 297 -5.11 6.85 0.40
N CYS A 298 -4.88 5.58 0.06
CA CYS A 298 -3.69 4.83 0.47
C CYS A 298 -2.67 4.72 -0.68
N ILE A 299 -1.43 5.12 -0.43
CA ILE A 299 -0.29 4.87 -1.33
C ILE A 299 0.69 3.94 -0.61
N ARG A 300 1.08 2.84 -1.24
CA ARG A 300 2.16 1.96 -0.78
C ARG A 300 3.41 2.22 -1.63
N PRO A 301 4.63 2.09 -1.08
CA PRO A 301 5.89 2.50 -1.73
C PRO A 301 6.45 1.49 -2.76
N TYR A 302 5.75 0.39 -2.99
CA TYR A 302 6.13 -0.66 -3.93
C TYR A 302 4.93 -1.07 -4.79
N LEU A 303 5.18 -1.72 -5.92
CA LEU A 303 4.14 -2.21 -6.83
C LEU A 303 3.69 -3.64 -6.48
N GLY A 304 4.50 -4.40 -5.74
CA GLY A 304 4.16 -5.74 -5.26
C GLY A 304 4.25 -6.80 -6.35
N TYR A 305 5.06 -6.58 -7.39
CA TYR A 305 5.26 -7.56 -8.46
C TYR A 305 6.00 -8.79 -7.97
N ILE A 306 6.97 -8.60 -7.08
CA ILE A 306 7.75 -9.66 -6.45
C ILE A 306 7.63 -9.55 -4.92
N ASP A 307 7.71 -10.69 -4.25
CA ASP A 307 7.88 -10.73 -2.80
C ASP A 307 9.37 -10.57 -2.47
N SER A 308 9.72 -9.41 -1.93
CA SER A 308 11.09 -9.03 -1.57
C SER A 308 11.42 -9.32 -0.11
N ASP A 309 10.51 -9.91 0.68
CA ASP A 309 10.79 -10.19 2.09
C ASP A 309 11.95 -11.19 2.23
N SER A 310 12.90 -10.86 3.10
CA SER A 310 14.03 -11.72 3.44
C SER A 310 13.58 -12.93 4.26
N ARG A 311 14.28 -14.05 4.07
CA ARG A 311 14.11 -15.33 4.74
C ARG A 311 15.40 -15.71 5.48
N PRO A 312 15.35 -16.54 6.54
CA PRO A 312 16.54 -16.90 7.32
C PRO A 312 17.68 -17.53 6.50
N GLU A 313 17.38 -18.21 5.40
CA GLU A 313 18.39 -18.77 4.49
C GLU A 313 19.10 -17.72 3.63
N ASP A 314 18.50 -16.55 3.42
CA ASP A 314 19.11 -15.48 2.63
C ASP A 314 20.34 -14.92 3.34
N ASP A 315 20.30 -14.79 4.68
CA ASP A 315 21.43 -14.34 5.51
C ASP A 315 22.69 -15.21 5.28
N LYS A 316 22.49 -16.50 4.98
CA LYS A 316 23.59 -17.46 4.74
C LYS A 316 24.10 -17.44 3.30
N THR A 317 23.25 -17.07 2.36
CA THR A 317 23.51 -17.17 0.91
C THR A 317 23.77 -15.82 0.25
N GLY A 318 23.48 -14.71 0.93
CA GLY A 318 23.57 -13.35 0.40
C GLY A 318 22.52 -13.03 -0.66
N VAL A 319 21.42 -13.79 -0.71
CA VAL A 319 20.39 -13.66 -1.74
C VAL A 319 19.52 -12.41 -1.47
N VAL A 320 19.34 -11.58 -2.51
CA VAL A 320 18.50 -10.37 -2.45
C VAL A 320 17.53 -10.36 -3.63
N ARG A 321 16.23 -10.16 -3.35
CA ARG A 321 15.16 -10.07 -4.34
C ARG A 321 14.72 -8.62 -4.49
N TYR A 322 14.54 -8.17 -5.73
CA TYR A 322 14.19 -6.79 -6.04
C TYR A 322 12.79 -6.73 -6.66
N ASP A 323 11.93 -5.87 -6.15
CA ASP A 323 10.67 -5.51 -6.82
C ASP A 323 10.93 -4.39 -7.86
N ARG A 324 9.93 -4.03 -8.67
CA ARG A 324 9.98 -2.79 -9.45
C ARG A 324 9.82 -1.61 -8.49
N ASP A 325 10.90 -0.84 -8.30
CA ASP A 325 10.90 0.36 -7.47
C ASP A 325 9.83 1.35 -7.96
N MET A 326 9.10 1.96 -7.03
CA MET A 326 8.22 3.07 -7.35
C MET A 326 9.05 4.34 -7.49
N THR A 327 9.02 4.98 -8.65
CA THR A 327 9.68 6.27 -8.83
C THR A 327 8.88 7.40 -8.18
N ASP A 328 9.51 8.55 -7.98
CA ASP A 328 8.84 9.76 -7.50
C ASP A 328 7.66 10.13 -8.41
N GLU A 329 7.83 10.02 -9.73
CA GLU A 329 6.79 10.30 -10.72
C GLU A 329 5.58 9.37 -10.59
N MET A 330 5.80 8.08 -10.31
CA MET A 330 4.71 7.13 -10.03
C MET A 330 3.98 7.47 -8.74
N PHE A 331 4.73 7.90 -7.72
CA PHE A 331 4.15 8.34 -6.46
C PHE A 331 3.29 9.59 -6.66
N TYR A 332 3.79 10.59 -7.39
CA TYR A 332 3.04 11.81 -7.71
C TYR A 332 1.80 11.51 -8.56
N ALA A 333 1.88 10.58 -9.51
CA ALA A 333 0.71 10.09 -10.26
C ALA A 333 -0.38 9.53 -9.33
N LYS A 334 -0.01 8.62 -8.41
CA LYS A 334 -0.96 8.04 -7.44
C LYS A 334 -1.56 9.11 -6.52
N ALA A 335 -0.74 9.99 -5.99
CA ALA A 335 -1.21 11.08 -5.13
C ALA A 335 -2.20 11.98 -5.88
N PHE A 336 -1.91 12.33 -7.13
CA PHE A 336 -2.76 13.21 -7.92
C PHE A 336 -4.08 12.54 -8.33
N LEU A 337 -4.07 11.24 -8.65
CA LEU A 337 -5.30 10.43 -8.84
C LEU A 337 -6.21 10.48 -7.61
N LEU A 338 -5.65 10.34 -6.41
CA LEU A 338 -6.40 10.40 -5.15
C LEU A 338 -6.96 11.80 -4.89
N LEU A 339 -6.17 12.86 -5.10
CA LEU A 339 -6.63 14.25 -4.96
C LEU A 339 -7.78 14.56 -5.93
N ARG A 340 -7.67 14.11 -7.19
CA ARG A 340 -8.76 14.22 -8.18
C ARG A 340 -10.00 13.45 -7.78
N ALA A 341 -9.85 12.28 -7.17
CA ALA A 341 -10.99 11.53 -6.64
C ALA A 341 -11.73 12.28 -5.52
N GLY A 342 -11.07 13.22 -4.84
CA GLY A 342 -11.65 14.10 -3.82
C GLY A 342 -11.43 13.62 -2.39
N VAL A 343 -10.32 12.93 -2.11
CA VAL A 343 -9.97 12.46 -0.76
C VAL A 343 -9.87 13.61 0.26
N ASP A 344 -10.01 13.27 1.54
CA ASP A 344 -9.84 14.17 2.68
C ASP A 344 -8.47 14.05 3.35
N GLY A 345 -7.63 13.14 2.87
CA GLY A 345 -6.30 12.86 3.38
C GLY A 345 -5.59 11.80 2.54
N ILE A 346 -4.26 11.75 2.63
CA ILE A 346 -3.44 10.73 1.95
C ILE A 346 -2.63 9.97 3.01
N GLN A 347 -2.82 8.66 3.05
CA GLN A 347 -2.05 7.73 3.86
C GLN A 347 -0.91 7.12 3.04
N LEU A 348 0.31 7.33 3.51
CA LEU A 348 1.53 6.76 2.96
C LEU A 348 1.89 5.53 3.78
N ALA A 349 1.48 4.38 3.26
CA ALA A 349 1.65 3.06 3.87
C ALA A 349 3.06 2.53 3.59
N THR A 350 4.04 2.97 4.37
CA THR A 350 5.41 2.47 4.26
C THR A 350 5.54 1.09 4.89
N GLY A 351 6.28 0.20 4.21
CA GLY A 351 6.71 -1.12 4.70
C GLY A 351 8.19 -1.34 4.39
N SER A 352 8.80 -2.32 5.06
CA SER A 352 10.18 -2.85 5.03
C SER A 352 11.07 -2.81 3.78
N GLY A 353 10.59 -2.50 2.58
CA GLY A 353 11.30 -2.82 1.33
C GLY A 353 12.67 -2.17 1.06
N ASP A 354 13.25 -1.37 1.95
CA ASP A 354 14.49 -0.62 1.65
C ASP A 354 15.33 -0.25 2.89
N CYS A 355 15.29 -1.08 3.92
CA CYS A 355 16.04 -0.81 5.14
C CYS A 355 17.14 -1.85 5.33
N ASP A 356 18.08 -1.88 4.39
CA ASP A 356 19.31 -2.66 4.54
C ASP A 356 20.17 -2.00 5.65
N PRO A 357 20.54 -2.76 6.71
CA PRO A 357 21.40 -2.27 7.79
C PRO A 357 22.78 -1.79 7.32
N GLU A 358 23.28 -2.26 6.16
CA GLU A 358 24.63 -1.97 5.67
C GLU A 358 24.71 -0.74 4.75
N THR A 359 23.60 -0.22 4.23
CA THR A 359 23.63 0.80 3.14
C THR A 359 23.28 2.25 3.54
N ASP A 360 23.20 2.60 4.83
CA ASP A 360 22.82 3.97 5.28
C ASP A 360 21.51 4.47 4.60
N ASN A 361 20.62 3.53 4.22
CA ASN A 361 19.36 3.81 3.52
C ASN A 361 18.35 4.59 4.39
N TRP A 362 18.66 4.77 5.68
CA TRP A 362 17.95 5.69 6.55
C TRP A 362 17.88 7.11 5.97
N LYS A 363 19.01 7.64 5.49
CA LYS A 363 19.06 8.96 4.83
C LYS A 363 18.31 8.97 3.51
N LYS A 364 18.31 7.87 2.74
CA LYS A 364 17.47 7.79 1.54
C LYS A 364 15.97 7.88 1.89
N LYS A 365 15.51 7.31 3.00
CA LYS A 365 14.08 7.43 3.41
C LYS A 365 13.74 8.73 4.14
N THR A 366 14.65 9.37 4.86
CA THR A 366 14.37 10.68 5.48
C THR A 366 14.53 11.83 4.52
N ASP A 367 15.51 11.78 3.62
CA ASP A 367 15.84 12.90 2.72
C ASP A 367 15.27 12.68 1.31
N ALA A 368 15.38 11.47 0.73
CA ALA A 368 14.87 11.23 -0.63
C ALA A 368 13.35 11.11 -0.68
N TRP A 369 12.69 10.67 0.39
CA TRP A 369 11.22 10.64 0.48
C TRP A 369 10.62 11.89 1.12
N LYS A 370 11.45 12.82 1.62
CA LYS A 370 10.98 14.11 2.16
C LYS A 370 10.11 14.89 1.17
N PRO A 371 10.47 14.98 -0.14
CA PRO A 371 9.62 15.62 -1.14
C PRO A 371 8.27 14.92 -1.22
N ILE A 372 8.24 13.59 -1.28
CA ILE A 372 7.02 12.78 -1.28
C ILE A 372 6.14 13.11 -0.06
N TYR A 373 6.70 13.13 1.15
CA TYR A 373 5.96 13.44 2.39
C TYR A 373 5.40 14.87 2.41
N SER A 374 6.03 15.79 1.70
CA SER A 374 5.65 17.20 1.65
C SER A 374 4.68 17.52 0.51
N ASP A 375 4.79 16.78 -0.60
CA ASP A 375 4.10 17.08 -1.85
C ASP A 375 2.81 16.27 -2.00
N ALA A 376 2.70 15.07 -1.39
CA ALA A 376 1.57 14.16 -1.61
C ALA A 376 0.19 14.82 -1.43
N GLY A 377 0.02 15.62 -0.38
CA GLY A 377 -1.23 16.31 -0.06
C GLY A 377 -1.44 17.65 -0.76
N SER A 378 -0.55 18.04 -1.69
CA SER A 378 -0.44 19.41 -2.22
C SER A 378 -0.73 19.47 -3.72
N PRO A 379 -1.98 19.64 -4.16
CA PRO A 379 -2.32 19.65 -5.58
C PRO A 379 -1.57 20.74 -6.38
N ASP A 380 -1.35 21.92 -5.80
CA ASP A 380 -0.65 23.04 -6.45
C ASP A 380 0.83 22.75 -6.75
N ILE A 381 1.42 21.83 -6.00
CA ILE A 381 2.76 21.32 -6.25
C ILE A 381 2.68 20.22 -7.31
N LEU A 382 1.79 19.24 -7.10
CA LEU A 382 1.70 18.06 -7.96
C LEU A 382 1.31 18.40 -9.40
N VAL A 383 0.51 19.44 -9.65
CA VAL A 383 0.15 19.87 -11.01
C VAL A 383 1.37 20.26 -11.88
N LYS A 384 2.52 20.52 -11.26
CA LYS A 384 3.78 20.93 -11.93
C LYS A 384 4.86 19.84 -11.92
N LYS A 385 4.58 18.68 -11.32
CA LYS A 385 5.54 17.58 -11.21
C LYS A 385 5.36 16.61 -12.36
N ASN A 386 6.47 16.09 -12.87
CA ASN A 386 6.48 14.94 -13.76
C ASN A 386 5.75 13.76 -13.11
N LYS A 387 5.03 12.98 -13.92
CA LYS A 387 4.21 11.85 -13.44
C LYS A 387 4.35 10.64 -14.33
N ASP A 388 4.22 9.47 -13.73
CA ASP A 388 4.29 8.17 -14.40
C ASP A 388 3.04 7.34 -14.04
N TYR A 389 2.09 7.29 -14.97
CA TYR A 389 0.82 6.58 -14.81
C TYR A 389 0.96 5.15 -15.29
N VAL A 390 1.06 4.20 -14.36
CA VAL A 390 1.17 2.76 -14.67
C VAL A 390 -0.21 2.15 -14.88
N PHE A 391 -0.33 1.25 -15.85
CA PHE A 391 -1.59 0.58 -16.14
C PHE A 391 -1.89 -0.51 -15.12
N ASN A 392 -3.17 -0.67 -14.76
CA ASN A 392 -3.59 -1.81 -13.97
C ASN A 392 -3.44 -3.09 -14.80
N ARG A 393 -2.66 -4.07 -14.30
CA ARG A 393 -2.50 -5.38 -14.95
C ARG A 393 -3.78 -6.20 -14.91
N LYS A 394 -4.48 -6.19 -13.76
CA LYS A 394 -5.67 -7.02 -13.56
C LYS A 394 -6.74 -6.71 -14.61
N GLY A 395 -6.99 -7.69 -15.48
CA GLY A 395 -8.02 -7.59 -16.52
C GLY A 395 -7.63 -6.79 -17.76
N GLN A 396 -6.37 -6.34 -17.88
CA GLN A 396 -5.89 -5.57 -19.05
C GLN A 396 -4.58 -6.12 -19.64
N LEU A 397 -3.65 -6.58 -18.80
CA LEU A 397 -2.31 -7.03 -19.21
C LEU A 397 -2.01 -8.44 -18.66
N PRO A 398 -1.21 -9.26 -19.36
CA PRO A 398 -0.53 -8.97 -20.62
C PRO A 398 -1.50 -8.86 -21.81
N LEU A 399 -1.21 -7.96 -22.73
CA LEU A 399 -1.94 -7.79 -23.97
C LEU A 399 -1.25 -8.57 -25.09
N VAL A 400 -1.95 -9.52 -25.71
CA VAL A 400 -1.41 -10.34 -26.82
C VAL A 400 -1.95 -9.83 -28.15
N LEU A 401 -1.08 -9.29 -28.99
CA LEU A 401 -1.39 -8.85 -30.36
C LEU A 401 -0.90 -9.91 -31.34
N SER A 402 -1.83 -10.51 -32.07
CA SER A 402 -1.56 -11.65 -32.95
C SER A 402 -0.93 -11.22 -34.27
N LYS A 403 0.03 -12.02 -34.74
CA LYS A 403 0.68 -11.82 -36.04
C LYS A 403 -0.28 -11.87 -37.24
N ASP A 404 -1.40 -12.58 -37.11
CA ASP A 404 -2.38 -12.76 -38.19
C ASP A 404 -3.26 -11.49 -38.42
N GLN A 405 -3.02 -10.39 -37.70
CA GLN A 405 -3.81 -9.14 -37.72
C GLN A 405 -5.30 -9.32 -37.34
N LYS A 406 -5.67 -10.45 -36.72
CA LYS A 406 -7.07 -10.79 -36.43
C LYS A 406 -7.60 -10.19 -35.14
N ASN A 407 -6.75 -9.56 -34.34
CA ASN A 407 -7.18 -8.98 -33.07
C ASN A 407 -6.69 -7.54 -32.90
N THR A 408 -7.48 -6.79 -32.16
CA THR A 408 -7.16 -5.47 -31.67
C THR A 408 -7.18 -5.57 -30.15
N GLY A 409 -6.10 -5.16 -29.51
CA GLY A 409 -5.99 -5.09 -28.06
C GLY A 409 -6.53 -3.77 -27.54
N VAL A 410 -7.20 -3.79 -26.39
CA VAL A 410 -7.71 -2.58 -25.73
C VAL A 410 -7.28 -2.61 -24.28
N VAL A 411 -6.64 -1.52 -23.85
CA VAL A 411 -6.21 -1.28 -22.47
C VAL A 411 -6.58 0.15 -22.08
N ASN A 412 -6.69 0.43 -20.78
CA ASN A 412 -7.12 1.72 -20.28
C ASN A 412 -6.22 2.19 -19.12
N VAL A 413 -6.02 3.50 -19.07
CA VAL A 413 -5.31 4.19 -17.99
C VAL A 413 -6.10 5.43 -17.57
N ARG A 414 -6.05 5.78 -16.29
CA ARG A 414 -6.59 7.05 -15.80
C ARG A 414 -5.46 8.05 -15.63
N ILE A 415 -5.66 9.26 -16.16
CA ILE A 415 -4.69 10.37 -16.07
C ILE A 415 -5.34 11.50 -15.28
N ALA A 416 -4.73 11.88 -14.15
CA ALA A 416 -5.23 12.94 -13.26
C ALA A 416 -4.86 14.36 -13.71
N ASP A 417 -3.90 14.49 -14.63
CA ASP A 417 -3.52 15.76 -15.26
C ASP A 417 -4.53 16.15 -16.34
N ASP A 418 -4.93 17.43 -16.32
CA ASP A 418 -5.71 18.01 -17.40
C ASP A 418 -4.76 18.47 -18.51
N ILE A 419 -4.33 17.51 -19.33
CA ILE A 419 -3.37 17.73 -20.42
C ILE A 419 -3.87 18.81 -21.39
N GLN A 420 -5.17 18.83 -21.67
CA GLN A 420 -5.78 19.80 -22.57
C GLN A 420 -5.69 21.22 -22.02
N GLU A 421 -5.93 21.41 -20.72
CA GLU A 421 -5.76 22.71 -20.09
C GLU A 421 -4.29 23.14 -20.01
N LEU A 422 -3.39 22.22 -19.64
CA LEU A 422 -1.95 22.48 -19.59
C LEU A 422 -1.37 22.96 -20.93
N MET A 423 -1.84 22.36 -22.04
CA MET A 423 -1.44 22.79 -23.39
C MET A 423 -1.95 24.19 -23.74
N LYS A 424 -3.16 24.58 -23.31
CA LYS A 424 -3.68 25.95 -23.52
C LYS A 424 -2.86 27.00 -22.77
N GLU A 425 -2.36 26.66 -21.59
CA GLU A 425 -1.46 27.50 -20.80
C GLU A 425 -0.05 27.63 -21.40
N LYS A 426 0.21 27.00 -22.57
CA LYS A 426 1.51 26.93 -23.25
C LYS A 426 2.59 26.26 -22.40
N THR A 427 2.19 25.33 -21.54
CA THR A 427 3.14 24.45 -20.84
C THR A 427 3.75 23.50 -21.86
N GLN A 428 5.08 23.43 -21.93
CA GLN A 428 5.74 22.43 -22.76
C GLN A 428 5.57 21.06 -22.09
N LEU A 429 4.72 20.22 -22.67
CA LEU A 429 4.40 18.91 -22.14
C LEU A 429 4.88 17.84 -23.12
N ARG A 430 5.78 16.98 -22.65
CA ARG A 430 6.22 15.80 -23.38
C ARG A 430 5.52 14.56 -22.81
N VAL A 431 4.83 13.83 -23.67
CA VAL A 431 4.12 12.59 -23.31
C VAL A 431 4.90 11.40 -23.85
N VAL A 432 5.21 10.44 -22.97
CA VAL A 432 5.96 9.23 -23.31
C VAL A 432 5.11 8.00 -22.97
N LEU A 433 4.87 7.16 -23.97
CA LEU A 433 4.27 5.84 -23.78
C LEU A 433 5.40 4.83 -23.52
N VAL A 434 5.30 4.09 -22.43
CA VAL A 434 6.25 3.02 -22.08
C VAL A 434 5.61 1.67 -22.37
N LEU A 435 6.28 0.86 -23.18
CA LEU A 435 5.84 -0.50 -23.53
C LEU A 435 6.87 -1.52 -23.04
N PHE A 436 6.39 -2.59 -22.39
CA PHE A 436 7.24 -3.72 -21.97
C PHE A 436 6.97 -4.93 -22.86
N CYS A 437 7.69 -5.03 -23.98
CA CYS A 437 7.50 -6.03 -25.01
C CYS A 437 8.81 -6.36 -25.74
N ARG A 438 8.77 -7.26 -26.74
CA ARG A 438 9.88 -7.40 -27.68
C ARG A 438 9.97 -6.16 -28.58
N GLY A 439 11.14 -5.91 -29.15
CA GLY A 439 11.27 -4.98 -30.27
C GLY A 439 10.47 -5.45 -31.50
N LEU A 440 10.07 -4.49 -32.34
CA LEU A 440 9.44 -4.79 -33.63
C LEU A 440 10.49 -5.24 -34.64
N GLU A 441 10.13 -6.23 -35.46
CA GLU A 441 10.95 -6.68 -36.58
C GLU A 441 10.79 -5.77 -37.81
N GLU A 442 11.76 -5.81 -38.72
CA GLU A 442 11.69 -5.03 -39.97
C GLU A 442 10.41 -5.35 -40.76
N GLY A 443 9.62 -4.31 -41.06
CA GLY A 443 8.34 -4.40 -41.75
C GLY A 443 7.11 -4.51 -40.84
N GLU A 444 7.28 -4.85 -39.56
CA GLU A 444 6.20 -4.81 -38.58
C GLU A 444 5.81 -3.36 -38.26
N LYS A 445 4.52 -3.13 -38.04
CA LYS A 445 3.99 -1.85 -37.55
C LYS A 445 3.05 -2.08 -36.39
N LEU A 446 3.24 -1.32 -35.33
CA LEU A 446 2.32 -1.28 -34.20
C LEU A 446 1.45 -0.03 -34.33
N ASN A 447 0.17 -0.21 -34.65
CA ASN A 447 -0.79 0.88 -34.72
C ASN A 447 -1.34 1.14 -33.32
N ILE A 448 -1.32 2.40 -32.89
CA ILE A 448 -1.80 2.86 -31.59
C ILE A 448 -2.82 3.95 -31.81
N GLN A 449 -3.97 3.80 -31.17
CA GLN A 449 -5.03 4.79 -31.13
C GLN A 449 -5.36 5.13 -29.68
N VAL A 450 -5.41 6.41 -29.34
CA VAL A 450 -5.83 6.89 -28.02
C VAL A 450 -7.20 7.59 -28.15
N ASN A 451 -8.16 7.10 -27.37
CA ASN A 451 -9.56 7.50 -27.40
C ASN A 451 -10.14 7.33 -28.82
N ASP A 452 -10.82 8.35 -29.33
CA ASP A 452 -11.41 8.36 -30.68
C ASP A 452 -10.56 9.18 -31.69
N ASN A 453 -9.29 9.46 -31.35
CA ASN A 453 -8.38 10.19 -32.23
C ASN A 453 -7.85 9.31 -33.36
N SER A 454 -7.18 9.92 -34.34
CA SER A 454 -6.54 9.18 -35.43
C SER A 454 -5.41 8.29 -34.92
N PRO A 455 -5.30 7.03 -35.38
CA PRO A 455 -4.19 6.17 -35.00
C PRO A 455 -2.87 6.65 -35.60
N TRP A 456 -1.76 6.33 -34.92
CA TRP A 456 -0.40 6.46 -35.45
C TRP A 456 0.30 5.11 -35.41
N SER A 457 1.35 4.96 -36.23
CA SER A 457 2.08 3.70 -36.37
C SER A 457 3.51 3.85 -35.84
N LEU A 458 3.94 2.88 -35.03
CA LEU A 458 5.32 2.70 -34.63
C LEU A 458 5.98 1.61 -35.47
N THR A 459 7.22 1.84 -35.83
CA THR A 459 8.11 0.90 -36.56
C THR A 459 9.29 0.51 -35.68
N ALA A 460 10.12 -0.44 -36.13
CA ALA A 460 11.32 -0.89 -35.43
C ALA A 460 12.26 0.23 -34.93
N GLU A 461 12.31 1.38 -35.63
CA GLU A 461 13.15 2.53 -35.26
C GLU A 461 12.76 3.19 -33.94
N HIS A 462 11.50 3.00 -33.51
CA HIS A 462 10.98 3.56 -32.25
C HIS A 462 11.37 2.71 -31.03
N PHE A 463 11.86 1.48 -31.25
CA PHE A 463 12.12 0.51 -30.18
C PHE A 463 13.62 0.44 -29.88
N LYS A 464 13.99 0.71 -28.62
CA LYS A 464 15.38 0.63 -28.14
C LYS A 464 15.63 -0.68 -27.42
N GLY A 465 16.72 -1.38 -27.73
CA GLY A 465 17.10 -2.64 -27.07
C GLY A 465 16.42 -3.89 -27.67
N LYS A 466 16.95 -5.08 -27.37
CA LYS A 466 16.49 -6.36 -27.93
C LYS A 466 16.03 -7.39 -26.90
N ASP A 467 16.09 -7.04 -25.61
CA ASP A 467 15.73 -7.98 -24.55
C ASP A 467 14.22 -8.18 -24.47
N LEU A 468 13.80 -9.41 -24.19
CA LEU A 468 12.39 -9.75 -23.96
C LEU A 468 11.96 -9.31 -22.55
N PRO A 469 10.69 -8.89 -22.38
CA PRO A 469 10.17 -8.61 -21.05
C PRO A 469 10.18 -9.87 -20.21
N ILE A 470 10.33 -9.67 -18.91
CA ILE A 470 10.20 -10.75 -17.94
C ILE A 470 8.71 -10.95 -17.62
N GLU A 471 8.18 -12.13 -17.92
CA GLU A 471 6.83 -12.50 -17.49
C GLU A 471 6.80 -12.88 -16.01
N ILE A 472 6.08 -12.10 -15.21
CA ILE A 472 5.87 -12.37 -13.78
C ILE A 472 4.74 -13.40 -13.64
N THR A 473 5.01 -14.66 -13.98
CA THR A 473 4.09 -15.80 -13.78
C THR A 473 4.23 -16.38 -12.37
N LYS A 474 3.27 -17.22 -11.94
CA LYS A 474 3.38 -17.93 -10.64
C LYS A 474 4.60 -18.85 -10.63
N GLU A 475 4.91 -19.46 -11.77
CA GLU A 475 6.03 -20.34 -12.00
C GLU A 475 7.36 -19.57 -11.97
N ALA A 476 7.45 -18.42 -12.65
CA ALA A 476 8.62 -17.56 -12.61
C ALA A 476 8.95 -17.03 -11.20
N VAL A 477 7.91 -16.69 -10.43
CA VAL A 477 8.04 -16.31 -9.02
C VAL A 477 8.47 -17.51 -8.15
N LYS A 478 8.03 -18.72 -8.49
CA LYS A 478 8.38 -19.96 -7.78
C LYS A 478 9.83 -20.39 -8.03
N GLU A 479 10.36 -20.13 -9.23
CA GLU A 479 11.75 -20.43 -9.62
C GLU A 479 12.78 -19.40 -9.13
N GLN A 480 12.35 -18.36 -8.40
CA GLN A 480 13.24 -17.37 -7.76
C GLN A 480 14.24 -16.72 -8.74
N THR A 481 13.87 -16.50 -10.00
CA THR A 481 14.82 -16.14 -11.08
C THR A 481 15.24 -14.67 -11.16
N TYR A 482 14.88 -13.81 -10.19
CA TYR A 482 15.12 -12.37 -10.28
C TYR A 482 15.92 -11.82 -9.09
N PHE A 483 17.24 -11.75 -9.29
CA PHE A 483 18.22 -11.21 -8.33
C PHE A 483 18.94 -9.95 -8.84
N SER A 484 18.50 -9.35 -9.96
CA SER A 484 19.06 -8.09 -10.49
C SER A 484 18.11 -6.94 -10.22
N LYS A 485 18.62 -5.81 -9.72
CA LYS A 485 17.83 -4.61 -9.40
C LYS A 485 17.03 -4.06 -10.59
N ASP A 486 17.54 -4.24 -11.80
CA ASP A 486 16.97 -3.69 -13.03
C ASP A 486 16.25 -4.75 -13.89
N TRP A 487 15.84 -5.88 -13.30
CA TRP A 487 15.18 -6.97 -14.05
C TRP A 487 13.97 -6.48 -14.86
N TRP A 488 13.19 -5.56 -14.29
CA TRP A 488 11.98 -5.02 -14.89
C TRP A 488 12.25 -4.13 -16.11
N LYS A 489 13.48 -3.63 -16.32
CA LYS A 489 13.83 -2.80 -17.49
C LYS A 489 13.98 -3.61 -18.79
N LYS A 490 13.99 -4.94 -18.72
CA LYS A 490 14.07 -5.78 -19.93
C LYS A 490 12.81 -5.62 -20.77
N GLY A 491 12.99 -5.43 -22.08
CA GLY A 491 11.89 -5.16 -23.01
C GLY A 491 11.21 -3.80 -22.83
N MET A 492 11.76 -2.90 -22.01
CA MET A 492 11.20 -1.56 -21.82
C MET A 492 11.55 -0.65 -22.99
N HIS A 493 10.53 -0.04 -23.59
CA HIS A 493 10.66 0.91 -24.69
C HIS A 493 9.92 2.20 -24.33
N GLU A 494 10.65 3.31 -24.24
CA GLU A 494 10.09 4.65 -24.05
C GLU A 494 9.92 5.35 -25.40
N ILE A 495 8.69 5.69 -25.74
CA ILE A 495 8.31 6.21 -27.05
C ILE A 495 7.60 7.56 -26.87
N ASP A 496 8.11 8.60 -27.51
CA ASP A 496 7.44 9.90 -27.58
C ASP A 496 6.13 9.78 -28.38
N VAL A 497 5.04 10.28 -27.81
CA VAL A 497 3.71 10.25 -28.43
C VAL A 497 3.07 11.64 -28.42
N PRO A 498 2.13 11.93 -29.34
CA PRO A 498 1.42 13.20 -29.33
C PRO A 498 0.67 13.44 -28.01
N SER A 499 0.66 14.69 -27.55
CA SER A 499 -0.06 15.13 -26.34
C SER A 499 -1.57 15.32 -26.57
N ASP A 500 -1.96 15.74 -27.78
CA ASP A 500 -3.33 16.09 -28.14
C ASP A 500 -4.40 15.01 -27.85
N PRO A 501 -4.15 13.71 -28.04
CA PRO A 501 -5.18 12.69 -27.87
C PRO A 501 -5.60 12.41 -26.41
N TRP A 502 -4.78 12.82 -25.44
CA TRP A 502 -4.93 12.44 -24.04
C TRP A 502 -5.85 13.41 -23.28
N ILE A 503 -6.73 12.86 -22.46
CA ILE A 503 -7.73 13.62 -21.71
C ILE A 503 -7.61 13.38 -20.20
N LEU A 504 -8.15 14.32 -19.41
CA LEU A 504 -8.39 14.10 -17.99
C LEU A 504 -9.30 12.88 -17.80
N GLY A 505 -8.97 11.98 -16.89
CA GLY A 505 -9.78 10.80 -16.58
C GLY A 505 -9.40 9.57 -17.39
N ASN A 506 -10.40 8.79 -17.81
CA ASN A 506 -10.21 7.52 -18.52
C ASN A 506 -9.68 7.76 -19.93
N ASN A 507 -8.57 7.12 -20.28
CA ASN A 507 -8.02 7.08 -21.62
C ASN A 507 -8.03 5.64 -22.12
N ARG A 508 -8.68 5.40 -23.26
CA ARG A 508 -8.74 4.09 -23.93
C ARG A 508 -7.64 4.01 -24.97
N ILE A 509 -6.80 2.97 -24.90
CA ILE A 509 -5.71 2.75 -25.85
C ILE A 509 -5.98 1.47 -26.61
N THR A 510 -6.08 1.60 -27.92
CA THR A 510 -6.38 0.53 -28.85
C THR A 510 -5.13 0.25 -29.66
N MET A 511 -4.68 -1.01 -29.70
CA MET A 511 -3.43 -1.40 -30.33
C MET A 511 -3.66 -2.56 -31.30
N SER A 512 -3.02 -2.52 -32.47
CA SER A 512 -3.01 -3.63 -33.42
C SER A 512 -1.64 -3.80 -34.07
N LEU A 513 -1.25 -5.05 -34.28
CA LEU A 513 -0.01 -5.39 -34.96
C LEU A 513 -0.29 -5.63 -36.44
N GLU A 514 0.34 -4.87 -37.31
CA GLU A 514 0.29 -5.01 -38.76
C GLU A 514 1.61 -5.64 -39.26
N ASN A 515 1.49 -6.51 -40.26
CA ASN A 515 2.55 -7.31 -40.85
C ASN A 515 3.38 -8.11 -39.82
N GLY A 516 2.71 -8.56 -38.74
CA GLY A 516 3.35 -9.29 -37.66
C GLY A 516 4.03 -10.57 -38.16
N LYS A 517 5.29 -10.77 -37.78
CA LYS A 517 6.03 -12.00 -38.02
C LYS A 517 5.84 -12.99 -36.88
N ASN A 518 5.75 -12.45 -35.66
CA ASN A 518 5.47 -13.16 -34.43
C ASN A 518 4.43 -12.41 -33.61
N ASP A 519 3.76 -13.08 -32.67
CA ASP A 519 2.88 -12.38 -31.73
C ASP A 519 3.69 -11.35 -30.92
N LEU A 520 3.04 -10.23 -30.60
CA LEU A 520 3.60 -9.18 -29.74
C LEU A 520 2.86 -9.22 -28.40
N ILE A 521 3.58 -9.57 -27.34
CA ILE A 521 3.05 -9.61 -25.97
C ILE A 521 3.54 -8.36 -25.24
N VAL A 522 2.61 -7.51 -24.84
CA VAL A 522 2.87 -6.34 -24.00
C VAL A 522 2.54 -6.70 -22.55
N THR A 523 3.57 -6.80 -21.72
CA THR A 523 3.46 -7.36 -20.36
C THR A 523 3.12 -6.33 -19.29
N ASP A 524 3.57 -5.09 -19.51
CA ASP A 524 3.32 -3.91 -18.68
C ASP A 524 3.29 -2.67 -19.59
N MET A 525 2.67 -1.58 -19.12
CA MET A 525 2.58 -0.31 -19.82
C MET A 525 2.54 0.85 -18.83
N ASP A 526 3.12 2.00 -19.23
CA ASP A 526 3.00 3.26 -18.49
C ASP A 526 2.76 4.45 -19.44
N VAL A 527 2.24 5.57 -18.91
CA VAL A 527 2.21 6.88 -19.57
C VAL A 527 2.92 7.89 -18.69
N LYS A 528 4.05 8.41 -19.17
CA LYS A 528 4.83 9.44 -18.50
C LYS A 528 4.52 10.82 -19.05
N LEU A 529 4.38 11.78 -18.14
CA LEU A 529 4.21 13.20 -18.42
C LEU A 529 5.43 13.96 -17.90
N PHE A 530 6.14 14.63 -18.80
CA PHE A 530 7.27 15.49 -18.47
C PHE A 530 6.92 16.95 -18.75
N PHE A 531 7.05 17.78 -17.72
CA PHE A 531 6.93 19.23 -17.79
C PHE A 531 8.32 19.78 -18.11
N GLU A 532 8.49 20.36 -19.30
CA GLU A 532 9.75 20.87 -19.83
C GLU A 532 9.92 22.39 -19.65
#